data_AF-A0A7C4AG45-F1
#
_entry.id   AF-A0A7C4AG45-F1
#
_cell.length_a   1.000
_cell.length_b   1.000
_cell.length_c   1.000
_cell.angle_alpha   90.00
_cell.angle_beta   90.00
_cell.angle_gamma   90.00
#
_symmetry.space_group_name_H-M   'P 1'
#
loop_
_entity.id
_entity.type
_entity.pdbx_description
1 polymer ?
#
loop_
_entity_poly.entity_id
_entity_poly.type
_entity_poly.pdbx_seq_one_letter_code
_entity_poly.pdbx_strand_id
1 'polypeptide(L)' 'MSDLKKMYTTIQEDPFPAEMTITLGGQTLVFAKRTWTIDGEAKGLRYGENPDQPAALYQLAKGQLEL' A
#
# COMPACT_ATOMS: atom_id res chain seq x y z
N MET A 1 -0.23 18.69 -22.48
CA MET A 1 -1.43 17.84 -22.69
C MET A 1 -1.07 16.38 -22.96
N SER A 2 0.01 16.09 -23.71
CA SER A 2 0.51 14.75 -23.99
C SER A 2 1.03 13.97 -22.77
N ASP A 3 1.61 14.64 -21.77
CA ASP A 3 2.23 13.95 -20.63
C ASP A 3 1.25 13.49 -19.54
N LEU A 4 0.13 14.21 -19.33
CA LEU A 4 -0.87 13.79 -18.35
C LEU A 4 -1.48 12.42 -18.70
N LYS A 5 -1.76 12.16 -19.99
CA LYS A 5 -2.24 10.85 -20.45
C LYS A 5 -1.23 9.71 -20.24
N LYS A 6 0.08 10.00 -20.27
CA LYS A 6 1.12 8.99 -20.00
C LYS A 6 1.16 8.57 -18.53
N MET A 7 0.84 9.48 -17.61
CA MET A 7 0.76 9.16 -16.18
C MET A 7 -0.37 8.16 -15.88
N TYR A 8 -1.48 8.20 -16.61
CA TYR A 8 -2.59 7.24 -16.46
C TYR A 8 -2.28 5.83 -17.03
N THR A 9 -1.29 5.71 -17.92
CA THR A 9 -0.94 4.42 -18.56
C THR A 9 0.26 3.74 -17.93
N THR A 10 1.07 4.49 -17.18
CA THR A 10 2.19 3.92 -16.44
C THR A 10 1.68 3.49 -15.07
N ILE A 11 1.43 2.20 -14.88
CA ILE A 11 1.18 1.62 -13.57
C ILE A 11 2.47 1.82 -12.74
N GLN A 12 2.55 2.92 -11.99
CA GLN A 12 3.60 3.09 -10.99
C GLN A 12 3.27 2.18 -9.81
N GLU A 13 4.02 1.09 -9.66
CA GLU A 13 3.99 0.31 -8.42
C GLU A 13 4.15 1.26 -7.23
N ASP A 14 3.33 1.07 -6.20
CA ASP A 14 3.40 1.93 -5.04
C ASP A 14 4.76 1.73 -4.33
N PRO A 15 5.38 2.79 -3.79
CA PRO A 15 6.71 2.71 -3.19
C PRO A 15 6.70 2.09 -1.78
N PHE A 16 5.55 1.59 -1.31
CA PHE A 16 5.40 1.18 0.08
C PHE A 16 5.98 -0.22 0.32
N PRO A 17 6.65 -0.44 1.46
CA PRO A 17 7.27 -1.72 1.78
C PRO A 17 6.22 -2.84 1.94
N ALA A 18 6.67 -4.10 1.88
CA ALA A 18 5.79 -5.24 2.14
C ALA A 18 5.36 -5.33 3.62
N GLU A 19 6.14 -4.74 4.53
CA GLU A 19 5.91 -4.75 5.97
C GLU A 19 6.03 -3.32 6.52
N MET A 20 5.12 -2.97 7.43
CA MET A 20 5.16 -1.72 8.20
C MET A 20 5.09 -2.06 9.68
N THR A 21 6.00 -1.49 10.47
CA THR A 21 5.98 -1.61 11.93
C THR A 21 5.59 -0.27 12.55
N ILE A 22 4.64 -0.30 13.48
CA ILE A 22 4.23 0.85 14.29
C ILE A 22 4.52 0.54 15.75
N THR A 23 5.23 1.44 16.42
CA THR A 23 5.49 1.36 17.86
C THR A 23 4.74 2.49 18.57
N LEU A 24 3.85 2.12 19.48
CA LEU A 24 3.07 3.05 20.31
C LEU A 24 3.41 2.79 21.79
N GLY A 25 4.16 3.71 22.40
CA GLY A 25 4.74 3.48 23.72
C GLY A 25 5.65 2.25 23.71
N GLY A 26 5.32 1.24 24.53
CA GLY A 26 6.03 -0.05 24.59
C GLY A 26 5.45 -1.16 23.70
N GLN A 27 4.38 -0.88 22.96
CA GLN A 27 3.69 -1.87 22.13
C GLN A 27 4.16 -1.80 20.68
N THR A 28 4.46 -2.94 20.07
CA THR A 28 4.87 -3.06 18.67
C THR A 28 3.81 -3.82 17.88
N LEU A 29 3.31 -3.18 16.82
CA LEU A 29 2.35 -3.73 15.87
C LEU A 29 3.05 -3.90 14.52
N VAL A 30 2.99 -5.10 13.95
CA VAL A 30 3.54 -5.40 12.63
C VAL A 30 2.40 -5.61 11.65
N PHE A 31 2.46 -4.92 10.52
CA PHE A 31 1.47 -4.97 9.47
C PHE A 31 2.08 -5.46 8.17
N ALA A 32 1.35 -6.30 7.44
CA ALA A 32 1.70 -6.73 6.09
C ALA A 32 0.89 -5.95 5.05
N LYS A 33 1.55 -5.52 3.97
CA LYS A 33 0.88 -4.86 2.84
C LYS A 33 -0.08 -5.85 2.18
N ARG A 34 -1.32 -5.41 1.96
CA ARG A 34 -2.34 -6.20 1.28
C ARG A 34 -2.17 -6.09 -0.24
N THR A 35 -2.06 -7.25 -0.88
CA THR A 35 -2.07 -7.38 -2.33
C THR A 35 -3.05 -8.49 -2.74
N TRP A 36 -3.51 -8.42 -3.97
CA TRP A 36 -4.39 -9.39 -4.61
C TRP A 36 -3.80 -9.79 -5.96
N THR A 37 -3.97 -11.05 -6.33
CA THR A 37 -3.61 -11.51 -7.67
C THR A 37 -4.75 -11.17 -8.64
N ILE A 38 -4.50 -10.30 -9.60
CA ILE A 38 -5.43 -9.91 -10.65
C ILE A 38 -4.71 -10.08 -11.97
N ASP A 39 -5.26 -10.90 -12.86
CA ASP A 39 -4.66 -11.23 -14.17
C ASP A 39 -3.22 -11.76 -14.07
N GLY A 40 -2.91 -12.50 -13.00
CA GLY A 40 -1.58 -13.09 -12.75
C GLY A 40 -0.57 -12.13 -12.13
N GLU A 41 -0.93 -10.86 -11.90
CA GLU A 41 -0.07 -9.86 -11.28
C GLU A 41 -0.53 -9.57 -9.84
N ALA A 42 0.43 -9.39 -8.92
CA ALA A 42 0.13 -8.95 -7.56
C ALA A 42 -0.08 -7.43 -7.53
N LYS A 43 -1.31 -6.99 -7.22
CA LYS A 43 -1.69 -5.58 -7.18
C LYS A 43 -2.13 -5.18 -5.78
N GLY A 44 -1.67 -4.01 -5.32
CA GLY A 44 -2.14 -3.39 -4.07
C GLY A 44 -3.46 -2.63 -4.27
N LEU A 45 -4.15 -2.31 -3.16
CA LEU A 45 -5.28 -1.39 -3.20
C LEU A 45 -4.76 0.04 -3.36
N ARG A 46 -5.08 0.69 -4.47
CA ARG A 46 -4.85 2.13 -4.65
C ARG A 46 -6.07 2.91 -4.16
N TYR A 47 -5.86 3.89 -3.29
CA TYR A 47 -6.93 4.80 -2.89
C TYR A 47 -7.13 5.83 -4.01
N GLY A 48 -8.09 5.56 -4.89
CA GLY A 48 -8.39 6.41 -6.06
C GLY A 48 -7.53 6.10 -7.29
N GLU A 49 -7.93 6.69 -8.43
CA GLU A 49 -7.26 6.54 -9.72
C GLU A 49 -6.16 7.59 -9.95
N ASN A 50 -5.86 8.44 -8.96
CA ASN A 50 -4.97 9.57 -9.14
C ASN A 50 -3.49 9.14 -8.98
N PRO A 51 -2.70 9.12 -10.07
CA PRO A 51 -1.34 8.57 -10.07
C PRO A 51 -0.32 9.37 -9.26
N ASP A 52 -0.66 10.57 -8.80
CA ASP A 52 0.17 11.44 -7.95
C ASP A 52 0.01 11.16 -6.44
N GLN A 53 -0.97 10.33 -6.05
CA GLN A 53 -1.28 10.04 -4.65
C GLN A 53 -1.05 8.56 -4.35
N PRO A 54 0.19 8.15 -4.05
CA PRO A 54 0.47 6.78 -3.67
C PRO A 54 -0.26 6.46 -2.35
N ALA A 55 -0.97 5.34 -2.33
CA ALA A 55 -1.55 4.76 -1.13
C ALA A 55 -1.40 3.23 -1.14
N ALA A 56 -1.36 2.63 0.05
CA ALA A 56 -1.35 1.18 0.24
C ALA A 56 -2.21 0.79 1.45
N LEU A 57 -2.87 -0.37 1.36
CA LEU A 57 -3.60 -0.96 2.46
C LEU A 57 -2.70 -1.96 3.21
N TYR A 58 -2.78 -1.92 4.53
CA TYR A 58 -2.04 -2.81 5.42
C TYR A 58 -3.00 -3.56 6.33
N GLN A 59 -2.67 -4.82 6.65
CA GLN A 59 -3.37 -5.63 7.63
C GLN A 59 -2.44 -5.90 8.81
N LEU A 60 -2.99 -5.82 10.03
CA LEU A 60 -2.28 -6.29 11.23
C LEU A 60 -1.93 -7.77 11.09
N ALA A 61 -0.63 -8.06 11.12
CA ALA A 61 -0.07 -9.40 11.00
C ALA A 61 0.41 -9.93 12.35
N LYS A 62 0.90 -9.05 13.24
CA LYS A 62 1.34 -9.42 14.59
C LYS A 62 1.18 -8.27 15.58
N GLY A 63 0.90 -8.64 16.83
CA GLY A 63 0.68 -7.71 17.93
C GLY A 63 -0.80 -7.48 18.18
N GLN A 64 -1.10 -6.79 19.26
CA GLN A 64 -2.43 -6.35 19.65
C GLN A 64 -2.27 -4.97 20.26
N LEU A 65 -3.21 -4.08 19.98
CA LEU A 65 -3.28 -2.78 20.65
C LEU A 65 -4.11 -2.93 21.92
N GLU A 66 -3.49 -2.76 23.07
CA GLU A 66 -4.16 -2.58 24.36
C GLU A 66 -4.17 -1.09 24.72
N LEU A 67 -5.35 -0.55 25.04
CA LEU A 67 -5.56 0.85 25.37
C LEU A 67 -5.65 1.07 26.88
#